data_AF-A0A8J6IAH6-F1
#
_entry.id   AF-A0A8J6IAH6-F1
#
_cell.length_a   1.000
_cell.length_b   1.000
_cell.length_c   1.000
_cell.angle_alpha   90.00
_cell.angle_beta   90.00
_cell.angle_gamma   90.00
#
_symmetry.space_group_name_H-M   'P 1'
#
loop_
_entity.id
_entity.type
_entity.pdbx_description
1 polymer ?
#
loop_
_entity_poly.entity_id
_entity_poly.type
_entity_poly.pdbx_seq_one_letter_code
_entity_poly.pdbx_strand_id
1 'polypeptide(L)' 'MNPTAPEVLTIGRIGVDVYPLQVGVGLEDVESFGKYLGGSAANVAVAAA' A
#
# COMPACT_ATOMS: atom_id res chain seq x y z
N MET A 1 13.36 27.29 9.80
CA MET A 1 12.45 26.18 9.42
C MET A 1 12.06 25.46 10.69
N ASN A 2 10.80 25.02 10.81
CA ASN A 2 10.37 24.23 11.95
C ASN A 2 10.96 22.80 11.81
N PRO A 3 11.91 22.37 12.65
CA PRO A 3 12.60 21.08 12.47
C PRO A 3 11.69 19.87 12.67
N THR A 4 10.44 20.07 13.11
CA THR A 4 9.46 19.01 13.33
C THR A 4 8.34 18.98 12.29
N ALA A 5 8.31 19.94 11.36
CA ALA A 5 7.32 19.93 10.29
C ALA A 5 7.70 18.87 9.23
N PRO A 6 6.75 18.05 8.75
CA PRO A 6 7.01 17.09 7.69
C PRO A 6 7.33 17.82 6.37
N GLU A 7 8.30 17.31 5.62
CA GLU A 7 8.64 17.82 4.28
C GLU A 7 7.55 17.48 3.25
N VAL A 8 6.81 16.40 3.48
CA VAL A 8 5.73 15.91 2.62
C VAL A 8 4.48 15.60 3.43
N LEU A 9 3.33 16.11 2.98
CA LEU A 9 2.00 15.78 3.51
C LEU A 9 1.14 15.20 2.39
N THR A 10 0.89 13.89 2.44
CA THR A 10 -0.05 13.23 1.53
C THR A 10 -1.45 13.16 2.13
N ILE A 11 -2.49 13.35 1.32
CA ILE A 11 -3.88 13.21 1.74
C ILE A 11 -4.59 12.30 0.74
N GLY A 12 -5.29 11.28 1.25
CA GLY A 12 -6.06 10.35 0.43
C GLY A 12 -6.38 9.06 1.17
N ARG A 13 -6.82 8.04 0.44
CA ARG A 13 -7.18 6.74 1.01
C ARG A 13 -5.95 5.95 1.48
N ILE A 14 -6.13 5.21 2.56
CA ILE A 14 -5.24 4.15 3.04
C ILE A 14 -6.02 2.84 3.06
N GLY A 15 -5.35 1.72 2.78
CA GLY A 15 -6.00 0.42 2.80
C GLY A 15 -5.01 -0.74 2.85
N VAL A 16 -5.56 -1.92 2.65
CA VAL A 16 -4.81 -3.18 2.60
C VAL A 16 -4.94 -3.72 1.20
N ASP A 17 -3.81 -3.97 0.55
CA ASP A 17 -3.77 -4.71 -0.70
C ASP A 17 -3.63 -6.20 -0.37
N VAL A 18 -4.57 -7.01 -0.85
CA VAL A 18 -4.61 -8.46 -0.67
C VAL A 18 -4.27 -9.09 -2.01
N TYR A 19 -3.04 -9.61 -2.13
CA TYR A 19 -2.54 -10.17 -3.39
C TYR A 19 -2.47 -11.69 -3.32
N PRO A 20 -2.89 -12.40 -4.39
CA PRO A 20 -2.72 -13.85 -4.46
C PRO A 20 -1.23 -14.20 -4.51
N LEU A 21 -0.83 -15.28 -3.82
CA LEU A 21 0.55 -15.77 -3.89
C LEU A 21 0.79 -16.61 -5.15
N GLN A 22 -0.26 -17.21 -5.70
CA GLN A 22 -0.26 -17.94 -6.96
C GLN A 22 -0.55 -16.99 -8.13
N VAL A 23 0.26 -17.04 -9.18
CA VAL A 23 0.09 -16.22 -10.40
C VAL A 23 -0.50 -17.06 -11.52
N GLY A 24 -1.36 -16.45 -12.34
CA GLY A 24 -1.91 -17.08 -13.55
C GLY A 24 -3.11 -18.00 -13.32
N VAL A 25 -3.68 -17.98 -12.12
CA VAL A 25 -4.91 -18.70 -11.76
C VAL A 25 -6.08 -17.73 -11.54
N GLY A 26 -7.31 -18.22 -11.65
CA GLY A 26 -8.50 -17.49 -11.21
C GLY A 26 -8.48 -17.25 -9.70
N LEU A 27 -9.22 -16.23 -9.21
CA LEU A 27 -9.26 -15.93 -7.78
C LEU A 27 -9.87 -17.08 -6.96
N GLU A 28 -10.77 -17.84 -7.56
CA GLU A 28 -11.39 -19.04 -7.00
C GLU A 28 -10.38 -20.17 -6.70
N ASP A 29 -9.23 -20.19 -7.40
CA ASP A 29 -8.19 -21.22 -7.28
C ASP A 29 -6.99 -20.77 -6.43
N VAL A 30 -7.07 -19.57 -5.82
CA VAL A 30 -5.99 -19.04 -4.97
C VAL A 30 -6.09 -19.66 -3.57
N GLU A 31 -5.06 -20.41 -3.18
CA GLU A 31 -5.04 -21.06 -1.86
C GLU A 31 -4.52 -20.13 -0.75
N SER A 32 -3.76 -19.08 -1.10
CA SER A 32 -3.17 -18.18 -0.11
C SER A 32 -2.93 -16.76 -0.64
N PHE A 33 -3.03 -15.79 0.29
CA PHE A 33 -2.88 -14.37 -0.01
C PHE A 33 -1.83 -13.72 0.88
N GLY A 34 -1.06 -12.82 0.29
CA GLY A 34 -0.22 -11.87 1.01
C GLY A 34 -1.00 -10.59 1.34
N LYS A 35 -0.65 -9.97 2.47
CA LYS A 35 -1.25 -8.72 2.95
C LYS A 35 -0.23 -7.60 2.91
N TYR A 36 -0.54 -6.51 2.22
CA TYR A 36 0.37 -5.38 2.02
C TYR A 36 -0.30 -4.05 2.33
N LEU A 37 0.51 -3.01 2.59
CA LEU A 37 0.01 -1.64 2.65
C LEU A 37 -0.42 -1.20 1.25
N GLY A 38 -1.60 -0.60 1.16
CA GLY A 38 -2.16 -0.09 -0.08
C GLY A 38 -2.74 1.32 0.06
N GLY A 39 -3.10 1.87 -1.09
CA GLY A 39 -3.65 3.23 -1.24
C GLY A 39 -2.63 4.19 -1.86
N SER A 40 -3.07 4.95 -2.86
CA SER A 40 -2.16 5.80 -3.65
C SER A 40 -1.44 6.85 -2.78
N ALA A 41 -2.17 7.56 -1.91
CA ALA A 41 -1.57 8.53 -1.00
C ALA A 41 -0.62 7.86 0.01
N ALA A 42 -1.00 6.70 0.55
CA ALA A 42 -0.15 5.94 1.47
C ALA A 42 1.14 5.44 0.81
N ASN A 43 1.07 4.96 -0.44
CA ASN A 43 2.24 4.51 -1.19
C ASN A 43 3.17 5.68 -1.53
N VAL A 44 2.64 6.86 -1.85
CA VAL A 44 3.45 8.08 -2.04
C VAL A 44 4.13 8.51 -0.74
N ALA A 45 3.42 8.43 0.41
CA ALA A 45 4.01 8.74 1.71
C ALA A 45 5.17 7.79 2.05
N VAL A 46 5.02 6.49 1.80
CA VAL A 46 6.08 5.49 2.01
C VAL A 46 7.25 5.73 1.06
N ALA A 47 7.00 6.05 -0.20
CA ALA A 47 8.06 6.32 -1.18
C ALA A 47 8.84 7.61 -0.87
N ALA A 48 8.24 8.56 -0.15
CA ALA A 48 8.86 9.83 0.22
C ALA A 48 9.66 9.77 1.55
N ALA A 49 9.53 8.69 2.33
CA ALA A 49 10.21 8.50 3.62
C ALA A 49 11.57 7.80 3.45
#